data_AF-A0A943FHG5-F1
#
_entry.id   AF-A0A943FHG5-F1
#
_cell.length_a   1.000
_cell.length_b   1.000
_cell.length_c   1.000
_cell.angle_alpha   90.00
_cell.angle_beta   90.00
_cell.angle_gamma   90.00
#
_symmetry.space_group_name_H-M   'P 1'
#
loop_
_entity.id
_entity.type
_entity.pdbx_description
1 polymer ?
#
loop_
_entity_poly.entity_id
_entity_poly.type
_entity_poly.pdbx_seq_one_letter_code
_entity_poly.pdbx_strand_id
1 'polypeptide(L)'
;MKVYNRKGLLLGGIWMLLALWNLVHDFGSPDPNALVQVRDSILSVFLLLLGITSFWRAFSKKATREDQIEERDERNRLIRYKSKARMLDIAYGILFVFMVCGMIGFKLTANPVWFAILVLPGLFLGGFLILEIFVQLYYEKHE
;
A
#
# COMPACT_ATOMS: atom_id res chain seq x y z
N MET A 1 20.02 22.41 4.37
CA MET A 1 20.44 21.02 4.65
C MET A 1 20.62 20.28 3.33
N LYS A 2 21.65 19.41 3.18
CA LYS A 2 21.84 18.63 1.94
C LYS A 2 20.85 17.44 1.93
N VAL A 3 20.13 17.25 0.83
CA VAL A 3 19.23 16.11 0.63
C VAL A 3 20.06 14.93 0.14
N TYR A 4 20.06 13.82 0.87
CA TYR A 4 20.80 12.61 0.51
C TYR A 4 19.91 11.57 -0.18
N ASN A 5 18.63 11.47 0.22
CA ASN A 5 17.65 10.57 -0.39
C ASN A 5 16.44 11.32 -0.97
N ARG A 6 16.48 11.61 -2.28
CA ARG A 6 15.37 12.32 -2.98
C ARG A 6 14.08 11.52 -3.02
N LYS A 7 14.15 10.18 -3.08
CA LYS A 7 12.97 9.31 -3.13
C LYS A 7 12.24 9.30 -1.78
N GLY A 8 12.99 9.18 -0.69
CA GLY A 8 12.45 9.25 0.68
C GLY A 8 11.82 10.62 0.97
N LEU A 9 12.41 11.70 0.46
CA LEU A 9 11.86 13.05 0.61
C LEU A 9 10.54 13.22 -0.15
N LEU A 10 10.46 12.77 -1.40
CA LEU A 10 9.24 12.84 -2.20
C LEU A 10 8.11 12.01 -1.58
N LEU A 11 8.39 10.76 -1.19
CA LEU A 11 7.41 9.89 -0.52
C LEU A 11 6.95 10.52 0.80
N GLY A 12 7.86 11.02 1.62
CA GLY A 12 7.51 11.69 2.87
C GLY A 12 6.66 12.94 2.65
N GLY A 13 6.99 13.74 1.63
CA GLY A 13 6.19 14.90 1.24
C GLY A 13 4.77 14.52 0.83
N ILE A 14 4.60 13.46 0.03
CA ILE A 14 3.29 12.96 -0.37
C ILE A 14 2.47 12.54 0.86
N TRP A 15 3.06 11.79 1.79
CA TRP A 15 2.37 11.36 3.01
C TRP A 15 1.95 12.55 3.89
N MET A 16 2.82 13.56 4.03
CA MET A 16 2.51 14.78 4.78
C MET A 16 1.38 15.58 4.12
N LEU A 17 1.38 15.70 2.79
CA LEU A 17 0.32 16.39 2.04
C LEU A 17 -1.02 15.69 2.19
N LEU A 18 -1.04 14.36 2.08
CA LEU A 18 -2.25 13.55 2.30
C LEU A 18 -2.79 13.71 3.72
N ALA A 19 -1.91 13.71 4.72
CA ALA A 19 -2.32 13.88 6.11
C ALA A 19 -2.88 15.29 6.37
N LEU A 20 -2.26 16.33 5.80
CA LEU A 20 -2.75 17.71 5.89
C LEU A 20 -4.10 17.88 5.19
N TRP A 21 -4.26 17.29 4.01
CA TRP A 21 -5.54 17.28 3.30
C TRP A 21 -6.65 16.66 4.16
N ASN A 22 -6.35 15.50 4.78
CA ASN A 22 -7.32 14.80 5.62
C ASN A 22 -7.70 15.65 6.85
N LEU A 23 -6.72 16.28 7.51
CA LEU A 23 -6.98 17.20 8.62
C LEU A 23 -7.83 18.39 8.20
N VAL A 24 -7.53 19.03 7.06
CA VAL A 24 -8.31 20.18 6.57
C VAL A 24 -9.76 19.78 6.27
N HIS A 25 -9.98 18.58 5.73
CA HIS A 25 -11.32 18.05 5.49
C HIS A 25 -12.07 17.82 6.81
N ASP A 26 -11.43 17.16 7.78
CA ASP A 26 -12.02 16.87 9.10
C ASP A 26 -12.38 18.16 9.89
N PHE A 27 -11.59 19.22 9.77
CA PHE A 27 -11.86 20.52 10.40
C PHE A 27 -12.87 21.38 9.63
N GLY A 28 -12.88 21.31 8.29
CA GLY A 28 -13.73 22.14 7.43
C GLY A 28 -15.17 21.65 7.29
N SER A 29 -15.42 20.36 7.48
CA SER A 29 -16.76 19.77 7.46
C SER A 29 -16.79 18.57 8.42
N PRO A 30 -16.98 18.81 9.73
CA PRO A 30 -16.97 17.74 10.72
C PRO A 30 -18.12 16.78 10.45
N ASP A 31 -17.82 15.51 10.19
CA ASP A 31 -18.85 14.49 10.03
C ASP A 31 -19.66 14.34 11.32
N PRO A 32 -20.99 14.14 11.25
CA PRO A 32 -21.85 13.98 12.43
C PRO A 32 -21.57 12.68 13.20
N ASN A 33 -20.79 11.75 12.63
CA ASN A 33 -20.46 10.46 13.22
C ASN A 33 -19.11 10.50 13.95
N ALA A 34 -19.13 10.49 15.29
CA ALA A 34 -17.92 10.50 16.12
C ALA A 34 -16.94 9.34 15.82
N LEU A 35 -17.44 8.17 15.41
CA LEU A 35 -16.59 7.03 15.04
C LEU A 35 -15.78 7.29 13.76
N VAL A 36 -16.37 8.00 12.79
CA VAL A 36 -15.71 8.35 11.53
C VAL A 36 -14.61 9.37 11.81
N GLN A 37 -14.92 10.39 12.61
CA GLN A 37 -13.95 11.41 13.01
C GLN A 37 -12.75 10.84 13.78
N VAL A 38 -12.97 9.89 14.70
CA VAL A 38 -11.88 9.24 15.44
C VAL A 38 -11.01 8.38 14.50
N ARG A 39 -11.63 7.62 13.60
CA ARG A 39 -10.90 6.82 12.59
C ARG A 39 -10.02 7.72 11.73
N ASP A 40 -10.57 8.82 11.22
CA ASP A 40 -9.88 9.71 10.28
C ASP A 40 -8.79 10.53 10.97
N SER A 41 -8.99 10.88 12.25
CA SER A 41 -7.94 11.44 13.11
C SER A 41 -6.77 10.47 13.32
N ILE A 42 -7.04 9.19 13.62
CA ILE A 42 -6.00 8.16 13.78
C ILE A 42 -5.22 7.95 12.49
N LEU A 43 -5.91 7.88 11.35
CA LEU A 43 -5.28 7.77 10.03
C LEU A 43 -4.37 8.97 9.74
N SER A 44 -4.83 10.18 10.03
CA SER A 44 -4.05 11.42 9.84
C SER A 44 -2.77 11.42 10.68
N VAL A 45 -2.84 11.01 11.95
CA VAL A 45 -1.66 10.88 12.83
C VAL A 45 -0.68 9.86 12.28
N PHE A 46 -1.17 8.70 11.83
CA PHE A 46 -0.31 7.67 11.26
C PHE A 46 0.41 8.13 9.98
N LEU A 47 -0.32 8.80 9.08
CA LEU A 47 0.24 9.37 7.85
C LEU A 47 1.30 10.45 8.15
N LEU A 48 1.05 11.33 9.14
CA LEU A 48 2.03 12.32 9.58
C LEU A 48 3.31 11.66 10.13
N LEU A 49 3.18 10.62 10.95
CA LEU A 49 4.34 9.91 11.49
C LEU A 49 5.19 9.26 10.39
N LEU A 50 4.55 8.61 9.41
CA LEU A 50 5.24 8.06 8.23
C LEU A 50 5.90 9.16 7.39
N GLY A 51 5.22 10.30 7.22
CA GLY A 51 5.75 11.46 6.52
C GLY A 51 6.97 12.08 7.20
N ILE A 52 6.90 12.36 8.50
CA ILE A 52 7.99 12.97 9.28
C ILE A 52 9.22 12.04 9.32
N THR A 53 9.02 10.74 9.56
CA THR A 53 10.13 9.78 9.66
C THR A 53 10.89 9.64 8.34
N SER A 54 10.17 9.54 7.22
CA SER A 54 10.76 9.48 5.88
C SER A 54 11.43 10.81 5.49
N PHE A 55 10.83 11.94 5.86
CA PHE A 55 11.41 13.27 5.67
C PHE A 55 12.71 13.43 6.47
N TRP A 56 12.75 13.05 7.74
CA TRP A 56 13.95 13.12 8.59
C TRP A 56 15.08 12.20 8.09
N ARG A 57 14.74 10.96 7.70
CA ARG A 57 15.71 10.02 7.12
C ARG A 57 16.33 10.55 5.82
N ALA A 58 15.56 11.29 5.02
CA ALA A 58 16.05 11.84 3.75
C ALA A 58 17.19 12.87 3.88
N PHE A 59 17.28 13.53 5.03
CA PHE A 59 18.35 14.49 5.33
C PHE A 59 19.53 13.86 6.11
N SER A 60 19.37 12.64 6.63
CA SER A 60 20.44 11.95 7.34
C SER A 60 21.39 11.22 6.37
N LYS A 61 22.63 11.70 6.32
CA LYS A 61 23.71 11.07 5.53
C LYS A 61 24.01 9.64 5.98
N LYS A 62 23.96 9.39 7.30
CA LYS A 62 24.22 8.07 7.88
C LYS A 62 23.13 7.08 7.47
N ALA A 63 21.86 7.44 7.67
CA ALA A 63 20.73 6.60 7.30
C ALA A 63 20.70 6.32 5.79
N THR A 64 20.95 7.34 4.95
CA THR A 64 20.99 7.14 3.49
C THR A 64 22.15 6.22 3.05
N ARG A 65 23.29 6.27 3.74
CA ARG A 65 24.42 5.39 3.44
C ARG A 65 24.14 3.94 3.87
N GLU A 66 23.52 3.76 5.03
CA GLU A 66 23.06 2.45 5.51
C GLU A 66 22.04 1.85 4.53
N ASP A 67 21.04 2.62 4.10
CA ASP A 67 20.04 2.21 3.11
C ASP A 67 20.69 1.78 1.77
N GLN A 68 21.70 2.53 1.30
CA GLN A 68 22.42 2.20 0.06
C GLN A 68 23.28 0.95 0.17
N ILE A 69 23.88 0.69 1.34
CA ILE A 69 24.65 -0.52 1.58
C ILE A 69 23.71 -1.73 1.62
N GLU A 70 22.58 -1.58 2.32
CA GLU A 70 21.56 -2.64 2.44
C GLU A 70 20.90 -2.99 1.10
N GLU A 71 20.67 -2.00 0.22
CA GLU A 71 20.12 -2.21 -1.12
C GLU A 71 21.12 -2.89 -2.08
N ARG A 72 22.43 -2.71 -1.86
CA ARG A 72 23.50 -3.31 -2.66
C ARG A 72 23.92 -4.69 -2.21
N ASP A 73 23.51 -5.12 -1.02
CA ASP A 73 23.76 -6.47 -0.53
C ASP A 73 23.06 -7.50 -1.43
N GLU A 74 23.86 -8.39 -2.01
CA GLU A 74 23.40 -9.44 -2.93
C GLU A 74 22.37 -10.35 -2.28
N ARG A 75 22.53 -10.66 -0.98
CA ARG A 75 21.59 -11.49 -0.23
C ARG A 75 20.23 -10.81 -0.16
N ASN A 76 20.21 -9.51 0.15
CA ASN A 76 18.98 -8.73 0.23
C ASN A 76 18.34 -8.59 -1.15
N ARG A 77 19.13 -8.43 -2.22
CA ARG A 77 18.63 -8.39 -3.59
C ARG A 77 17.96 -9.70 -3.99
N LEU A 78 18.56 -10.84 -3.64
CA LEU A 78 17.98 -12.16 -3.88
C LEU A 78 16.67 -12.36 -3.10
N ILE A 79 16.68 -12.02 -1.80
CA ILE A 79 15.47 -12.08 -0.97
C ILE A 79 14.37 -11.22 -1.59
N ARG A 80 14.69 -10.01 -2.06
CA ARG A 80 13.75 -9.09 -2.70
C ARG A 80 13.16 -9.66 -3.99
N TYR A 81 13.94 -10.32 -4.83
CA TYR A 81 13.39 -10.95 -6.04
C TYR A 81 12.50 -12.15 -5.72
N LYS A 82 12.95 -13.04 -4.81
CA LYS A 82 12.14 -14.19 -4.37
C LYS A 82 10.82 -13.77 -3.72
N SER A 83 10.87 -12.73 -2.89
CA SER A 83 9.66 -12.19 -2.24
C SER A 83 8.72 -11.53 -3.25
N LYS A 84 9.24 -10.77 -4.22
CA LYS A 84 8.41 -10.21 -5.31
C LYS A 84 7.76 -11.29 -6.16
N ALA A 85 8.49 -12.35 -6.51
CA ALA A 85 7.93 -13.48 -7.28
C ALA A 85 6.78 -14.16 -6.53
N ARG A 86 6.93 -14.38 -5.21
CA ARG A 86 5.90 -15.02 -4.36
C ARG A 86 4.77 -14.10 -3.93
N MET A 87 4.96 -12.78 -4.03
CA MET A 87 3.99 -11.79 -3.53
C MET A 87 2.64 -11.91 -4.24
N LEU A 88 2.67 -12.12 -5.55
CA LEU A 88 1.48 -12.18 -6.39
C LEU A 88 0.67 -13.47 -6.10
N ASP A 89 1.34 -14.61 -5.93
CA ASP A 89 0.70 -15.86 -5.47
C ASP A 89 -0.01 -15.70 -4.13
N ILE A 90 0.66 -15.06 -3.16
CA ILE A 90 0.10 -14.81 -1.83
C ILE A 90 -1.09 -13.84 -1.94
N ALA A 91 -0.98 -12.81 -2.77
CA ALA A 91 -2.07 -11.87 -3.01
C ALA A 91 -3.29 -12.57 -3.61
N TYR A 92 -3.11 -13.47 -4.58
CA TYR A 92 -4.18 -14.31 -5.11
C TYR A 92 -4.84 -15.17 -4.04
N GLY A 93 -4.04 -15.82 -3.19
CA GLY A 93 -4.56 -16.61 -2.07
C GLY A 93 -5.44 -15.78 -1.13
N ILE A 94 -4.99 -14.59 -0.74
CA ILE A 94 -5.74 -13.68 0.15
C ILE A 94 -7.03 -13.20 -0.52
N LEU A 95 -6.96 -12.74 -1.77
CA LEU A 95 -8.15 -12.27 -2.50
C LEU A 95 -9.17 -13.39 -2.67
N PHE A 96 -8.71 -14.60 -2.99
CA PHE A 96 -9.56 -15.77 -3.11
C PHE A 96 -10.27 -16.12 -1.80
N VAL A 97 -9.56 -16.08 -0.66
CA VAL A 97 -10.17 -16.28 0.67
C VAL A 97 -11.27 -15.25 0.93
N PHE A 98 -11.02 -13.96 0.63
CA PHE A 98 -12.05 -12.93 0.77
C PHE A 98 -13.26 -13.18 -0.14
N MET A 99 -13.06 -13.64 -1.38
CA MET A 99 -14.16 -14.02 -2.26
C MET A 99 -15.00 -15.16 -1.67
N VAL A 100 -14.35 -16.22 -1.18
CA VAL A 100 -15.05 -17.37 -0.56
C VAL A 100 -15.86 -16.91 0.67
N CYS A 101 -15.25 -16.11 1.55
CA CYS A 101 -15.93 -15.53 2.71
C CYS A 101 -17.11 -14.63 2.31
N GLY A 102 -16.92 -13.78 1.29
CA GLY A 102 -17.96 -12.93 0.71
C GLY A 102 -19.13 -13.75 0.17
N MET A 103 -18.85 -14.82 -0.57
CA MET A 103 -19.87 -15.70 -1.13
C MET A 103 -20.68 -16.42 -0.04
N ILE A 104 -20.00 -17.00 0.95
CA ILE A 104 -20.65 -17.69 2.08
C ILE A 104 -21.49 -16.70 2.88
N GLY A 105 -20.92 -15.55 3.24
CA GLY A 105 -21.61 -14.52 4.02
C GLY A 105 -22.84 -13.97 3.29
N PHE A 106 -22.74 -13.73 1.98
CA PHE A 106 -23.86 -13.26 1.18
C PHE A 106 -24.99 -14.29 1.13
N LYS A 107 -24.65 -15.57 0.92
CA LYS A 107 -25.64 -16.65 0.84
C LYS A 107 -26.39 -16.88 2.16
N LEU A 108 -25.72 -16.64 3.30
CA LEU A 108 -26.31 -16.83 4.64
C LEU A 108 -27.12 -15.62 5.13
N THR A 109 -26.70 -14.40 4.81
CA THR A 109 -27.28 -13.18 5.41
C THR A 109 -28.05 -12.30 4.43
N ALA A 110 -27.92 -12.53 3.11
CA ALA A 110 -28.46 -11.69 2.04
C ALA A 110 -28.10 -10.19 2.16
N ASN A 111 -27.08 -9.85 2.96
CA ASN A 111 -26.67 -8.47 3.19
C ASN A 111 -25.73 -8.00 2.05
N PRO A 112 -25.99 -6.83 1.44
CA PRO A 112 -25.21 -6.30 0.32
C PRO A 112 -23.73 -6.04 0.65
N VAL A 113 -23.36 -5.89 1.93
CA VAL A 113 -21.95 -5.73 2.34
C VAL A 113 -21.12 -6.96 1.96
N TRP A 114 -21.68 -8.17 2.13
CA TRP A 114 -20.97 -9.40 1.73
C TRP A 114 -20.81 -9.53 0.23
N PHE A 115 -21.75 -8.97 -0.54
CA PHE A 115 -21.62 -8.88 -1.99
C PHE A 115 -20.44 -7.98 -2.39
N ALA A 116 -20.24 -6.85 -1.70
CA ALA A 116 -19.07 -6.00 -1.94
C ALA A 116 -17.75 -6.71 -1.59
N ILE A 117 -17.72 -7.47 -0.49
CA ILE A 117 -16.56 -8.31 -0.08
C ILE A 117 -16.27 -9.42 -1.10
N LEU A 118 -17.27 -9.88 -1.86
CA LEU A 118 -17.08 -10.83 -2.96
C LEU A 118 -16.56 -10.16 -4.23
N VAL A 119 -17.20 -9.06 -4.65
CA VAL A 119 -16.97 -8.45 -5.97
C VAL A 119 -15.64 -7.69 -6.03
N LEU A 120 -15.32 -6.91 -5.00
CA LEU A 120 -14.11 -6.08 -5.01
C LEU A 120 -12.83 -6.92 -5.16
N PRO A 121 -12.60 -7.98 -4.36
CA PRO A 121 -11.44 -8.85 -4.55
C PRO A 121 -11.44 -9.56 -5.91
N GLY A 122 -12.61 -9.92 -6.45
CA GLY A 122 -12.73 -10.51 -7.78
C GLY A 122 -12.26 -9.58 -8.90
N LEU A 123 -12.59 -8.29 -8.81
CA LEU A 123 -12.08 -7.27 -9.74
C LEU A 123 -10.56 -7.13 -9.65
N PHE A 124 -9.99 -7.08 -8.44
CA PHE A 124 -8.53 -7.03 -8.25
C PHE A 124 -7.84 -8.27 -8.78
N LEU A 125 -8.39 -9.46 -8.53
CA LEU A 125 -7.85 -10.72 -9.02
C LEU A 125 -7.81 -10.73 -10.56
N GLY A 126 -8.91 -10.33 -11.21
CA GLY A 126 -8.96 -10.20 -12.66
C GLY A 126 -7.93 -9.20 -13.21
N GLY A 127 -7.81 -8.03 -12.58
CA GLY A 127 -6.81 -7.02 -12.96
C GLY A 127 -5.37 -7.53 -12.82
N PHE A 128 -5.06 -8.24 -11.74
CA PHE A 128 -3.75 -8.83 -11.52
C PHE A 128 -3.43 -9.93 -12.54
N LEU A 129 -4.39 -10.79 -12.90
CA LEU A 129 -4.18 -11.81 -13.94
C LEU A 129 -3.86 -11.17 -15.30
N ILE A 130 -4.58 -10.10 -15.66
CA ILE A 130 -4.31 -9.37 -16.90
C ILE A 130 -2.89 -8.77 -16.88
N LEU A 131 -2.49 -8.16 -15.77
CA LEU A 131 -1.13 -7.63 -15.61
C LEU A 131 -0.07 -8.73 -15.69
N GLU A 132 -0.31 -9.89 -15.08
CA GLU A 132 0.58 -11.04 -15.15
C GLU A 132 0.77 -11.49 -16.60
N ILE A 133 -0.31 -11.62 -17.38
CA ILE A 133 -0.25 -11.97 -18.81
C ILE A 133 0.58 -10.93 -19.59
N PHE A 134 0.34 -9.63 -19.38
CA PHE A 134 1.11 -8.58 -20.06
C PHE A 134 2.60 -8.62 -19.72
N VAL A 135 2.93 -8.87 -18.45
CA VAL A 135 4.32 -8.98 -17.99
C VAL A 135 4.97 -10.22 -18.59
N GLN A 136 4.29 -11.36 -18.59
CA GLN A 136 4.78 -12.61 -19.20
C GLN A 136 5.06 -12.41 -20.69
N LEU A 137 4.10 -11.87 -21.45
CA LEU A 137 4.26 -11.57 -22.88
C LEU A 137 5.42 -10.59 -23.15
N TYR A 138 5.61 -9.59 -22.28
CA TYR A 138 6.71 -8.65 -22.42
C TYR A 138 8.07 -9.36 -22.29
N TYR A 139 8.25 -10.20 -21.27
CA TYR A 139 9.51 -10.90 -21.06
C TYR A 139 9.75 -12.00 -22.10
N GLU A 140 8.72 -12.77 -22.48
CA GLU A 140 8.84 -13.78 -23.55
C GLU A 140 9.25 -13.19 -24.90
N LYS A 141 8.92 -11.92 -25.16
CA LYS A 141 9.32 -11.22 -26.39
C LYS A 141 10.73 -10.62 -26.33
N HIS A 142 11.26 -10.35 -25.14
CA HIS A 142 12.55 -9.64 -24.95
C HIS A 142 13.66 -10.53 -24.39
N GLU A 143 13.37 -11.81 -24.14
CA GLU A 143 14.34 -12.91 -23.98
C GLU A 143 14.48 -13.70 -25.28
#